data_AF-A0A210VYM9-F1
#
_entry.id   AF-A0A210VYM9-F1
#
_cell.length_a   1.000
_cell.length_b   1.000
_cell.length_c   1.000
_cell.angle_alpha   90.00
_cell.angle_beta   90.00
_cell.angle_gamma   90.00
#
_symmetry.space_group_name_H-M   'P 1'
#
loop_
_entity.id
_entity.type
_entity.pdbx_description
1 polymer ?
#
loop_
_entity_poly.entity_id
_entity_poly.type
_entity_poly.pdbx_seq_one_letter_code
_entity_poly.pdbx_strand_id
1 'polypeptide(L)'
;MRSLKEIEEEMDRNVPLGNIGKVMDLVDEHGNTMDEMFKAIIDGDLDRIYYLEQFGLDMTGESFVVAAVRNDQLMVVANQVRRGLDVDLLIAIAEREGNQLIWNWAKCWKSIEARNASRSIK
;
A
#
# COMPACT_ATOMS: atom_id res chain seq x y z
N MET A 1 2.60 -9.06 16.97
CA MET A 1 3.59 -8.78 15.91
C MET A 1 4.23 -7.45 16.25
N ARG A 2 5.53 -7.29 16.01
CA ARG A 2 6.21 -6.01 16.20
C ARG A 2 5.90 -5.08 15.02
N SER A 3 6.02 -3.78 15.21
CA SER A 3 6.02 -2.83 14.09
C SER A 3 7.29 -2.98 13.26
N LEU A 4 7.22 -2.60 11.98
CA LEU A 4 8.39 -2.62 11.09
C LEU A 4 9.52 -1.76 11.65
N LYS A 5 9.19 -0.61 12.24
CA LYS A 5 10.16 0.26 12.91
C LYS A 5 10.88 -0.43 14.06
N GLU A 6 10.16 -1.15 14.93
CA GLU A 6 10.80 -1.90 16.03
C GLU A 6 11.72 -3.00 15.50
N ILE A 7 11.33 -3.67 14.40
CA ILE A 7 12.14 -4.69 13.74
C ILE A 7 13.42 -4.06 13.15
N GLU A 8 13.30 -2.95 12.41
CA GLU A 8 14.42 -2.20 11.84
C GLU A 8 15.40 -1.70 12.90
N GLU A 9 14.90 -1.08 13.96
CA GLU A 9 15.74 -0.60 15.07
C GLU A 9 16.47 -1.76 15.78
N GLU A 10 15.85 -2.93 15.87
CA GLU A 10 16.51 -4.12 16.43
C GLU A 10 17.55 -4.71 15.48
N MET A 11 17.30 -4.68 14.17
CA MET A 11 18.30 -5.05 13.16
C MET A 11 19.52 -4.15 13.26
N ASP A 12 19.34 -2.82 13.29
CA ASP A 12 20.41 -1.83 13.37
C ASP A 12 21.30 -2.03 14.60
N ARG A 13 20.73 -2.49 15.73
CA ARG A 13 21.50 -2.83 16.93
C ARG A 13 22.32 -4.12 16.79
N ASN A 14 21.85 -5.10 16.01
CA ASN A 14 22.48 -6.42 15.90
C ASN A 14 23.50 -6.52 14.76
N VAL A 15 23.34 -5.73 13.69
CA VAL A 15 24.29 -5.65 12.56
C VAL A 15 25.73 -5.37 13.02
N PRO A 16 26.04 -4.30 13.80
CA PRO A 16 27.41 -4.01 14.20
C PRO A 16 28.01 -5.04 15.18
N LEU A 17 27.17 -5.84 15.84
CA LEU A 17 27.58 -6.92 16.74
C LEU A 17 27.94 -8.21 15.99
N GLY A 18 27.73 -8.26 14.66
CA GLY A 18 27.93 -9.47 13.86
C GLY A 18 26.95 -10.59 14.20
N ASN A 19 25.80 -10.28 14.83
CA ASN A 19 24.79 -11.26 15.22
C ASN A 19 23.90 -11.65 14.02
N ILE A 20 24.50 -12.30 13.02
CA ILE A 20 23.87 -12.58 11.73
C ILE A 20 22.60 -13.42 11.87
N GLY A 21 22.60 -14.43 12.75
CA GLY A 21 21.41 -15.27 12.97
C GLY A 21 20.20 -14.46 13.40
N LYS A 22 20.40 -13.54 14.36
CA LYS A 22 19.32 -12.66 14.82
C LYS A 22 18.86 -11.67 13.75
N VAL A 23 19.78 -11.15 12.94
CA VAL A 23 19.43 -10.28 11.81
C VAL A 23 18.58 -11.04 10.79
N MET A 24 18.92 -12.30 10.48
CA MET A 24 18.12 -13.15 9.59
C MET A 24 16.70 -13.37 10.12
N ASP A 25 16.55 -13.70 11.40
CA ASP A 25 15.22 -13.87 12.01
C ASP A 25 14.36 -12.59 11.89
N LEU A 26 14.98 -11.43 12.02
CA LEU A 26 14.30 -10.13 11.93
C LEU A 26 13.92 -9.77 10.48
N VAL A 27 14.80 -10.06 9.52
CA VAL A 27 14.50 -9.90 8.08
C VAL A 27 13.34 -10.80 7.69
N ASP A 28 13.30 -12.04 8.18
CA ASP A 28 12.19 -12.96 7.92
C ASP A 28 10.87 -12.44 8.51
N GLU A 29 10.87 -11.93 9.75
CA GLU A 29 9.66 -11.31 10.34
C GLU A 29 9.18 -10.09 9.55
N HIS A 30 10.11 -9.23 9.11
CA HIS A 30 9.80 -8.09 8.26
C HIS A 30 9.21 -8.54 6.92
N GLY A 31 9.82 -9.52 6.26
CA GLY A 31 9.36 -10.07 4.99
C GLY A 31 7.97 -10.69 5.10
N ASN A 32 7.74 -11.51 6.13
CA ASN A 32 6.43 -12.12 6.39
C ASN A 32 5.32 -11.07 6.57
N THR A 33 5.62 -9.97 7.25
CA THR A 33 4.67 -8.86 7.46
C THR A 33 4.29 -8.19 6.14
N MET A 34 5.26 -7.99 5.23
CA MET A 34 5.01 -7.47 3.88
C MET A 34 4.18 -8.45 3.03
N ASP A 35 4.50 -9.75 3.09
CA ASP A 35 3.79 -10.79 2.35
C ASP A 35 2.33 -10.92 2.78
N GLU A 36 2.06 -10.78 4.08
CA GLU A 36 0.69 -10.75 4.59
C GLU A 36 -0.11 -9.55 4.08
N MET A 37 0.53 -8.38 3.92
CA MET A 37 -0.11 -7.21 3.32
C MET A 37 -0.44 -7.43 1.85
N PHE A 38 0.49 -8.02 1.09
CA PHE A 38 0.20 -8.39 -0.30
C PHE A 38 -0.96 -9.36 -0.41
N LYS A 39 -1.02 -10.40 0.43
CA LYS A 39 -2.15 -11.34 0.44
C LYS A 39 -3.46 -10.65 0.75
N ALA A 40 -3.50 -9.83 1.80
CA ALA A 40 -4.69 -9.08 2.17
C ALA A 40 -5.18 -8.15 1.04
N ILE A 41 -4.25 -7.50 0.33
CA ILE A 41 -4.56 -6.69 -0.85
C ILE A 41 -5.14 -7.55 -1.97
N ILE A 42 -4.48 -8.66 -2.32
CA ILE A 42 -4.92 -9.57 -3.37
C ILE A 42 -6.31 -10.12 -3.09
N ASP A 43 -6.60 -10.43 -1.83
CA ASP A 43 -7.88 -10.98 -1.37
C ASP A 43 -8.97 -9.90 -1.20
N GLY A 44 -8.60 -8.61 -1.20
CA GLY A 44 -9.52 -7.50 -0.96
C GLY A 44 -9.94 -7.34 0.51
N ASP A 45 -9.18 -7.93 1.44
CA ASP A 45 -9.48 -7.95 2.88
C ASP A 45 -9.06 -6.63 3.54
N LEU A 46 -9.97 -5.65 3.50
CA LEU A 46 -9.75 -4.33 4.11
C LEU A 46 -9.53 -4.41 5.63
N ASP A 47 -10.17 -5.33 6.34
CA ASP A 47 -10.00 -5.48 7.79
C ASP A 47 -8.59 -5.95 8.12
N ARG A 48 -8.08 -6.92 7.35
CA ARG A 48 -6.69 -7.37 7.50
C ARG A 48 -5.69 -6.29 7.10
N ILE A 49 -5.95 -5.52 6.04
CA ILE A 49 -5.12 -4.35 5.67
C ILE A 49 -5.06 -3.36 6.83
N TYR A 50 -6.21 -2.99 7.42
CA TYR A 50 -6.24 -2.04 8.53
C TYR A 50 -5.50 -2.54 9.77
N TYR A 51 -5.58 -3.84 10.06
CA TYR A 51 -4.77 -4.45 11.11
C TYR A 51 -3.27 -4.33 10.81
N LEU A 52 -2.86 -4.61 9.57
CA LEU A 52 -1.45 -4.61 9.18
C LEU A 52 -0.83 -3.20 9.14
N GLU A 53 -1.60 -2.18 8.77
CA GLU A 53 -1.16 -0.77 8.84
C GLU A 53 -0.77 -0.34 10.27
N GLN A 54 -1.31 -0.97 11.32
CA GLN A 54 -0.92 -0.69 12.70
C GLN A 54 0.55 -1.03 12.98
N PHE A 55 1.18 -1.88 12.15
CA PHE A 55 2.60 -2.20 12.23
C PHE A 55 3.49 -1.25 11.42
N GLY A 56 2.93 -0.18 10.85
CA GLY A 56 3.69 0.86 10.14
C GLY A 56 3.82 0.64 8.63
N LEU A 57 3.04 -0.29 8.06
CA LEU A 57 2.95 -0.48 6.62
C LEU A 57 2.21 0.68 5.95
N ASP A 58 2.83 1.29 4.94
CA ASP A 58 2.17 2.28 4.07
C ASP A 58 1.54 1.57 2.86
N MET A 59 0.22 1.44 2.88
CA MET A 59 -0.53 0.78 1.80
C MET A 59 -0.58 1.58 0.49
N THR A 60 -0.09 2.81 0.46
CA THR A 60 -0.04 3.67 -0.75
C THR A 60 1.24 3.50 -1.56
N GLY A 61 2.21 2.71 -1.07
CA GLY A 61 3.42 2.38 -1.80
C GLY A 61 3.11 1.70 -3.15
N GLU A 62 3.89 2.03 -4.20
CA GLU A 62 3.61 1.63 -5.58
C GLU A 62 3.40 0.11 -5.72
N SER A 63 4.19 -0.72 -5.05
CA SER A 63 4.08 -2.18 -5.13
C SER A 63 2.70 -2.70 -4.67
N PHE A 64 2.15 -2.12 -3.60
CA PHE A 64 0.82 -2.45 -3.09
C PHE A 64 -0.30 -1.93 -3.99
N VAL A 65 -0.13 -0.76 -4.59
CA VAL A 65 -1.07 -0.22 -5.59
C VAL A 65 -1.10 -1.13 -6.82
N VAL A 66 0.06 -1.54 -7.33
CA VAL A 66 0.18 -2.47 -8.46
C VAL A 66 -0.49 -3.80 -8.13
N ALA A 67 -0.31 -4.32 -6.91
CA ALA A 67 -0.98 -5.54 -6.49
C ALA A 67 -2.51 -5.38 -6.49
N ALA A 68 -3.04 -4.29 -5.94
CA ALA A 68 -4.48 -4.03 -5.94
C ALA A 68 -5.03 -3.89 -7.37
N VAL A 69 -4.30 -3.18 -8.25
CA VAL A 69 -4.67 -2.98 -9.65
C VAL A 69 -4.66 -4.29 -10.43
N ARG A 70 -3.61 -5.12 -10.29
CA ARG A 70 -3.52 -6.40 -11.02
C ARG A 70 -4.60 -7.40 -10.66
N ASN A 71 -5.17 -7.29 -9.46
CA ASN A 71 -6.15 -8.23 -8.93
C ASN A 71 -7.59 -7.65 -8.91
N ASP A 72 -7.84 -6.56 -9.65
CA ASP A 72 -9.17 -5.93 -9.75
C ASP A 72 -9.78 -5.47 -8.40
N GLN A 73 -8.92 -5.13 -7.43
CA GLN A 73 -9.34 -4.80 -6.06
C GLN A 73 -9.73 -3.33 -5.92
N LEU A 74 -10.83 -2.95 -6.60
CA LEU A 74 -11.31 -1.57 -6.67
C LEU A 74 -11.56 -0.94 -5.29
N MET A 75 -12.07 -1.71 -4.32
CA MET A 75 -12.33 -1.20 -2.96
C MET A 75 -11.03 -0.89 -2.21
N VAL A 76 -9.99 -1.70 -2.41
CA VAL A 76 -8.66 -1.45 -1.87
C VAL A 76 -8.06 -0.20 -2.51
N VAL A 77 -8.14 -0.05 -3.84
CA VAL A 77 -7.68 1.14 -4.55
C VAL A 77 -8.41 2.41 -4.08
N ALA A 78 -9.74 2.34 -3.91
CA ALA A 78 -10.51 3.47 -3.40
C ALA A 78 -10.08 3.86 -1.98
N ASN A 79 -9.73 2.88 -1.13
CA ASN A 79 -9.17 3.12 0.18
C ASN A 79 -7.75 3.72 0.11
N GLN A 80 -6.89 3.27 -0.83
CA GLN A 80 -5.56 3.86 -1.06
C GLN A 80 -5.67 5.33 -1.48
N VAL A 81 -6.58 5.68 -2.40
CA VAL A 81 -6.84 7.08 -2.80
C VAL A 81 -7.32 7.91 -1.62
N ARG A 82 -8.23 7.39 -0.79
CA ARG A 82 -8.67 8.09 0.43
C ARG A 82 -7.54 8.34 1.42
N ARG A 83 -6.49 7.51 1.40
CA ARG A 83 -5.29 7.65 2.24
C ARG A 83 -4.20 8.52 1.63
N GLY A 84 -4.48 9.16 0.50
CA GLY A 84 -3.57 10.12 -0.13
C GLY A 84 -2.73 9.54 -1.27
N LEU A 85 -3.07 8.35 -1.80
CA LEU A 85 -2.48 7.90 -3.06
C LEU A 85 -2.73 8.95 -4.16
N ASP A 86 -1.66 9.34 -4.85
CA ASP A 86 -1.73 10.20 -6.01
C ASP A 86 -2.55 9.54 -7.13
N VAL A 87 -3.66 10.17 -7.49
CA VAL A 87 -4.58 9.68 -8.52
C VAL A 87 -3.93 9.67 -9.90
N ASP A 88 -2.97 10.56 -10.17
CA ASP A 88 -2.24 10.56 -11.44
C ASP A 88 -1.30 9.35 -11.56
N LEU A 89 -0.61 9.01 -10.46
CA LEU A 89 0.14 7.76 -10.37
C LEU A 89 -0.77 6.55 -10.58
N LEU A 90 -1.94 6.52 -9.92
CA LEU A 90 -2.92 5.44 -10.09
C LEU A 90 -3.38 5.28 -11.55
N ILE A 91 -3.65 6.39 -12.26
CA ILE A 91 -4.04 6.35 -13.67
C ILE A 91 -2.92 5.74 -14.52
N ALA A 92 -1.67 6.16 -14.31
CA ALA A 92 -0.52 5.63 -15.03
C ALA A 92 -0.29 4.14 -14.77
N ILE A 93 -0.42 3.70 -13.51
CA ILE A 93 -0.33 2.28 -13.14
C ILE A 93 -1.47 1.48 -13.79
N ALA A 94 -2.72 1.94 -13.68
CA ALA A 94 -3.86 1.22 -14.24
C ALA A 94 -3.77 1.08 -15.77
N GLU A 95 -3.25 2.10 -16.46
CA GLU A 95 -2.97 2.04 -17.90
C GLU A 95 -1.86 1.03 -18.22
N ARG A 96 -0.74 1.08 -17.49
CA ARG A 96 0.40 0.15 -17.65
C ARG A 96 -0.01 -1.31 -17.42
N GLU A 97 -0.81 -1.58 -16.41
CA GLU A 97 -1.28 -2.93 -16.07
C GLU A 97 -2.50 -3.37 -16.91
N GLY A 98 -3.03 -2.50 -17.78
CA GLY A 98 -4.18 -2.81 -18.64
C GLY A 98 -5.52 -2.94 -17.91
N ASN A 99 -5.63 -2.42 -16.69
CA ASN A 99 -6.86 -2.49 -15.90
C ASN A 99 -7.82 -1.35 -16.26
N GLN A 100 -8.70 -1.61 -17.24
CA GLN A 100 -9.64 -0.61 -17.76
C GLN A 100 -10.68 -0.16 -16.71
N LEU A 101 -11.09 -1.05 -15.80
CA LEU A 101 -12.09 -0.72 -14.77
C LEU A 101 -11.54 0.32 -13.80
N ILE A 102 -10.38 0.05 -13.22
CA ILE A 102 -9.74 0.95 -12.25
C ILE A 102 -9.26 2.23 -12.93
N TRP A 103 -8.76 2.15 -14.17
CA TRP A 103 -8.39 3.34 -14.95
C TRP A 103 -9.59 4.27 -15.19
N ASN A 104 -10.73 3.72 -15.59
CA ASN A 104 -11.97 4.50 -15.77
C ASN A 104 -12.42 5.13 -14.45
N TRP A 105 -12.41 4.34 -13.37
CA TRP A 105 -12.77 4.82 -12.04
C TRP A 105 -11.86 5.97 -11.58
N ALA A 106 -10.54 5.85 -11.73
CA ALA A 106 -9.58 6.88 -11.33
C ALA A 106 -9.76 8.19 -12.11
N LYS A 107 -10.01 8.11 -13.43
CA LYS A 107 -10.34 9.29 -14.25
C LYS A 107 -11.64 9.95 -13.83
N CYS A 108 -12.67 9.17 -13.51
CA CYS A 108 -13.93 9.70 -12.98
C CYS A 108 -13.71 10.40 -11.64
N TRP A 109 -12.96 9.79 -10.72
CA TRP A 109 -12.60 10.39 -9.44
C TRP A 109 -11.92 11.75 -9.61
N LYS A 110 -10.85 11.81 -10.42
CA LYS A 110 -10.10 13.05 -10.70
C LYS A 110 -11.00 14.15 -11.27
N SER A 111 -11.92 13.80 -12.18
CA SER A 111 -12.85 14.77 -12.76
C SER A 111 -13.83 15.34 -11.72
N ILE A 112 -14.31 14.50 -10.80
CA ILE A 112 -15.20 14.92 -9.71
C ILE A 112 -14.46 15.85 -8.73
N GLU A 113 -13.23 15.51 -8.35
CA GLU A 113 -12.45 16.36 -7.44
C GLU A 113 -12.16 17.74 -8.03
N ALA A 114 -11.75 17.80 -9.31
CA ALA A 114 -11.53 19.08 -9.99
C ALA A 114 -12.81 19.95 -10.03
N ARG A 115 -13.98 19.32 -10.20
CA ARG A 115 -15.29 20.01 -10.15
C ARG A 115 -15.62 20.51 -8.74
N ASN A 116 -15.29 19.75 -7.70
CA ASN A 116 -15.54 20.15 -6.32
C ASN A 116 -14.61 21.30 -5.90
N ALA A 117 -13.32 21.21 -6.24
CA ALA A 117 -12.35 22.27 -5.97
C ALA A 117 -12.73 23.62 -6.61
N SER A 118 -13.25 23.60 -7.84
CA SER A 118 -13.71 24.81 -8.54
C SER A 118 -15.01 25.40 -8.00
N ARG A 119 -15.82 24.63 -7.26
CA ARG A 119 -17.05 25.11 -6.60
C ARG A 119 -16.77 25.76 -5.25
N SER A 120 -15.73 25.33 -4.53
CA SER A 120 -15.39 25.84 -3.20
C SER A 120 -14.73 27.23 -3.20
N ILE A 121 -14.51 27.85 -4.37
CA ILE A 121 -13.89 29.18 -4.55
C ILE A 121 -14.96 30.28 -4.76
N LYS A 122 -16.25 29.96 -4.56
CA LYS A 122 -17.37 30.92 -4.59
C LYS A 122 -17.94 31.11 -3.20
#